data_AF-A0A972JMM6-F1
#
_entry.id   AF-A0A972JMM6-F1
#
_cell.length_a   1.000
_cell.length_b   1.000
_cell.length_c   1.000
_cell.angle_alpha   90.00
_cell.angle_beta   90.00
_cell.angle_gamma   90.00
#
_symmetry.space_group_name_H-M   'P 1'
#
loop_
_entity.id
_entity.type
_entity.pdbx_description
1 polymer ?
#
loop_
_entity_poly.entity_id
_entity_poly.type
_entity_poly.pdbx_seq_one_letter_code
_entity_poly.pdbx_strand_id
1 'polypeptide(L)'
;MTCVNHYQNFINDRIKGIDLWLDNHKEFFNPYNISDKDTTFLYRKSFCEYSLYLYVCDKHGIKDKSHELKTQFLDHLNDDRFLQLAKRHRELFLAFGLPIAIAKHLYGVTPSLSEYFTKELNSQHSRSLELVPFRMMDYVFAAQIFGDIEHIFPVKKLSKMSNYYRLPDPILADESQAYALTHNIFYLTGMQRKADFLALNVDFDHGVNKVLEALLLKYIAKKDLDLSLELLASLALIGHCKKWHIELVFSAITQSMENDDVIPGPVGRIGDDVKELHGDKFHHWAKNYHTMLVAAMCLRIINDQLSDITADESIFDLGTLNSLGHMQRLAAEYNLPLLLALFNSIENEGEIINSMGLGHIVNNTKNFIDSQRREDNYLGYFHDEKGKHKENQHKFESSVLESIKKIDRCINWNKLTFNEH
;
A
#
# COMPACT_ATOMS: atom_id res chain seq x y z
N MET A 1 29.04 -14.61 2.37
CA MET A 1 27.63 -14.53 2.77
C MET A 1 26.82 -14.48 1.49
N THR A 2 25.87 -15.38 1.25
CA THR A 2 25.08 -15.39 0.00
C THR A 2 24.14 -14.18 -0.06
N CYS A 3 23.74 -13.75 -1.26
CA CYS A 3 22.77 -12.66 -1.46
C CYS A 3 21.47 -12.90 -0.69
N VAL A 4 20.98 -14.14 -0.66
CA VAL A 4 19.83 -14.59 0.16
C VAL A 4 20.04 -14.30 1.65
N ASN A 5 21.20 -14.66 2.21
CA ASN A 5 21.46 -14.47 3.63
C ASN A 5 21.48 -12.99 4.02
N HIS A 6 21.92 -12.10 3.11
CA HIS A 6 21.91 -10.66 3.36
C HIS A 6 20.47 -10.12 3.50
N TYR A 7 19.59 -10.42 2.53
CA TYR A 7 18.19 -9.98 2.61
C TYR A 7 17.44 -10.63 3.76
N GLN A 8 17.71 -11.91 4.04
CA GLN A 8 17.06 -12.61 5.15
C GLN A 8 17.41 -11.97 6.50
N ASN A 9 18.67 -11.58 6.71
CA ASN A 9 19.07 -10.86 7.91
C ASN A 9 18.38 -9.50 8.00
N PHE A 10 18.36 -8.72 6.90
CA PHE A 10 17.65 -7.44 6.85
C PHE A 10 16.16 -7.60 7.21
N ILE A 11 15.48 -8.58 6.62
CA ILE A 11 14.07 -8.86 6.88
C ILE A 11 13.85 -9.23 8.36
N ASN A 12 14.64 -10.16 8.89
CA ASN A 12 14.50 -10.62 10.27
C ASN A 12 14.74 -9.49 11.28
N ASP A 13 15.78 -8.69 11.08
CA ASP A 13 16.11 -7.55 11.94
C ASP A 13 14.98 -6.52 11.93
N ARG A 14 14.44 -6.20 10.73
CA ARG A 14 13.33 -5.25 10.59
C ARG A 14 12.04 -5.76 11.22
N ILE A 15 11.68 -7.03 10.99
CA ILE A 15 10.50 -7.63 11.63
C ILE A 15 10.61 -7.55 13.16
N LYS A 16 11.77 -7.91 13.71
CA LYS A 16 11.99 -7.86 15.17
C LYS A 16 11.88 -6.44 15.71
N GLY A 17 12.46 -5.45 15.03
CA GLY A 17 12.34 -4.04 15.42
C GLY A 17 10.89 -3.55 15.39
N ILE A 18 10.14 -3.90 14.35
CA ILE A 18 8.73 -3.55 14.23
C ILE A 18 7.89 -4.20 15.34
N ASP A 19 8.09 -5.49 15.60
CA ASP A 19 7.33 -6.20 16.63
C ASP A 19 7.57 -5.61 18.02
N LEU A 20 8.82 -5.21 18.33
CA LEU A 20 9.15 -4.48 19.55
C LEU A 20 8.50 -3.09 19.60
N TRP A 21 8.50 -2.36 18.48
CA TRP A 21 7.83 -1.06 18.39
C TRP A 21 6.33 -1.18 18.65
N LEU A 22 5.67 -2.23 18.14
CA LEU A 22 4.26 -2.51 18.38
C LEU A 22 3.97 -2.79 19.86
N ASP A 23 4.81 -3.58 20.54
CA ASP A 23 4.70 -3.83 21.99
C ASP A 23 4.84 -2.53 22.80
N ASN A 24 5.79 -1.64 22.44
CA ASN A 24 6.02 -0.36 23.10
C ASN A 24 4.89 0.68 22.92
N HIS A 25 3.98 0.43 21.99
CA HIS A 25 2.83 1.30 21.65
C HIS A 25 1.48 0.57 21.78
N LYS A 26 1.46 -0.59 22.45
CA LYS A 26 0.28 -1.45 22.56
C LYS A 26 -0.94 -0.73 23.14
N GLU A 27 -0.76 0.27 24.01
CA GLU A 27 -1.86 1.05 24.59
C GLU A 27 -2.71 1.76 23.53
N PHE A 28 -2.14 2.04 22.36
CA PHE A 28 -2.84 2.69 21.26
C PHE A 28 -3.56 1.72 20.31
N PHE A 29 -3.63 0.45 20.67
CA PHE A 29 -4.47 -0.54 20.01
C PHE A 29 -5.69 -0.92 20.87
N ASN A 30 -5.99 -0.12 21.91
CA ASN A 30 -7.14 -0.35 22.76
C ASN A 30 -8.43 0.20 22.13
N PRO A 31 -9.39 -0.65 21.70
CA PRO A 31 -10.62 -0.21 21.05
C PRO A 31 -11.58 0.53 22.00
N TYR A 32 -11.32 0.49 23.31
CA TYR A 32 -12.11 1.16 24.34
C TYR A 32 -11.69 2.60 24.60
N ASN A 33 -10.56 3.06 24.06
CA ASN A 33 -10.12 4.43 24.23
C ASN A 33 -11.08 5.37 23.49
N ILE A 34 -11.71 6.26 24.24
CA ILE A 34 -12.61 7.29 23.73
C ILE A 34 -11.90 8.63 23.89
N SER A 35 -11.82 9.37 22.79
CA SER A 35 -11.28 10.73 22.75
C SER A 35 -12.20 11.57 21.85
N ASP A 36 -11.68 12.30 20.87
CA ASP A 36 -12.47 12.82 19.76
C ASP A 36 -12.87 11.72 18.76
N LYS A 37 -13.76 12.05 17.82
CA LYS A 37 -14.32 11.09 16.85
C LYS A 37 -13.23 10.43 15.99
N ASP A 38 -12.26 11.20 15.51
CA ASP A 38 -11.26 10.73 14.55
C ASP A 38 -10.21 9.88 15.26
N THR A 39 -9.79 10.30 16.45
CA THR A 39 -8.90 9.51 17.32
C THR A 39 -9.56 8.21 17.79
N THR A 40 -10.84 8.26 18.17
CA THR A 40 -11.60 7.05 18.54
C THR A 40 -11.71 6.08 17.37
N PHE A 41 -11.92 6.60 16.15
CA PHE A 41 -11.89 5.78 14.95
C PHE A 41 -10.50 5.16 14.73
N LEU A 42 -9.42 5.91 14.97
CA LEU A 42 -8.05 5.43 14.80
C LEU A 42 -7.72 4.26 15.72
N TYR A 43 -8.13 4.32 17.00
CA TYR A 43 -7.97 3.21 17.95
C TYR A 43 -8.70 1.93 17.50
N ARG A 44 -9.89 2.07 16.94
CA ARG A 44 -10.69 0.93 16.46
C ARG A 44 -10.12 0.37 15.15
N LYS A 45 -9.68 1.25 14.26
CA LYS A 45 -9.03 0.90 13.00
C LYS A 45 -7.73 0.14 13.24
N SER A 46 -6.88 0.64 14.13
CA SER A 46 -5.60 0.00 14.46
C SER A 46 -5.80 -1.39 15.07
N PHE A 47 -6.79 -1.56 15.96
CA PHE A 47 -7.16 -2.87 16.51
C PHE A 47 -7.60 -3.85 15.40
N CYS A 48 -8.38 -3.37 14.44
CA CYS A 48 -8.77 -4.15 13.26
C CYS A 48 -7.58 -4.56 12.40
N GLU A 49 -6.68 -3.64 12.08
CA GLU A 49 -5.52 -3.91 11.22
C GLU A 49 -4.47 -4.78 11.91
N TYR A 50 -4.34 -4.65 13.23
CA TYR A 50 -3.50 -5.57 14.01
C TYR A 50 -3.99 -7.02 13.90
N SER A 51 -5.31 -7.24 13.83
CA SER A 51 -5.84 -8.59 13.61
C SER A 51 -5.40 -9.15 12.25
N LEU A 52 -5.35 -8.33 11.19
CA LEU A 52 -4.81 -8.75 9.88
C LEU A 52 -3.33 -9.10 9.96
N TYR A 53 -2.55 -8.31 10.68
CA TYR A 53 -1.15 -8.63 10.94
C TYR A 53 -0.99 -10.00 11.64
N LEU A 54 -1.84 -10.31 12.64
CA LEU A 54 -1.83 -11.63 13.29
C LEU A 54 -2.16 -12.77 12.31
N TYR A 55 -3.09 -12.54 11.40
CA TYR A 55 -3.43 -13.50 10.34
C TYR A 55 -2.25 -13.75 9.40
N VAL A 56 -1.54 -12.71 8.96
CA VAL A 56 -0.33 -12.85 8.13
C VAL A 56 0.78 -13.59 8.90
N CYS A 57 1.00 -13.27 10.18
CA CYS A 57 1.95 -14.02 11.03
C CYS A 57 1.61 -15.52 11.10
N ASP A 58 0.32 -15.90 11.07
CA ASP A 58 -0.11 -17.30 11.02
C ASP A 58 0.10 -17.96 9.65
N LYS A 59 0.07 -17.21 8.54
CA LYS A 59 0.23 -17.78 7.20
C LYS A 59 1.68 -17.97 6.75
N HIS A 60 2.62 -17.21 7.31
CA HIS A 60 3.99 -17.17 6.80
C HIS A 60 5.03 -17.82 7.70
N GLY A 61 6.22 -18.12 7.18
CA GLY A 61 7.26 -18.89 7.87
C GLY A 61 7.76 -18.25 9.18
N ILE A 62 7.85 -16.93 9.23
CA ILE A 62 8.21 -16.18 10.44
C ILE A 62 6.95 -15.98 11.29
N LYS A 63 6.78 -16.85 12.29
CA LYS A 63 5.64 -16.85 13.22
C LYS A 63 5.79 -15.90 14.40
N ASP A 64 7.00 -15.39 14.62
CA ASP A 64 7.28 -14.37 15.62
C ASP A 64 6.35 -13.18 15.41
N LYS A 65 5.92 -12.58 16.51
CA LYS A 65 4.98 -11.47 16.52
C LYS A 65 5.09 -10.74 17.84
N SER A 66 4.60 -9.51 17.87
CA SER A 66 4.41 -8.73 19.09
C SER A 66 3.56 -9.52 20.11
N HIS A 67 4.20 -9.95 21.20
CA HIS A 67 3.63 -10.89 22.16
C HIS A 67 2.70 -10.19 23.16
N GLU A 68 3.08 -9.00 23.60
CA GLU A 68 2.30 -8.24 24.59
C GLU A 68 1.03 -7.70 23.94
N LEU A 69 1.13 -7.16 22.73
CA LEU A 69 -0.05 -6.69 21.99
C LEU A 69 -0.98 -7.85 21.59
N LYS A 70 -0.46 -9.04 21.26
CA LYS A 70 -1.32 -10.21 21.00
C LYS A 70 -2.14 -10.57 22.23
N THR A 71 -1.49 -10.61 23.38
CA THR A 71 -2.16 -10.91 24.66
C THR A 71 -3.24 -9.88 24.94
N GLN A 72 -2.90 -8.59 24.83
CA GLN A 72 -3.87 -7.51 24.98
C GLN A 72 -5.03 -7.60 23.97
N PHE A 73 -4.76 -7.95 22.71
CA PHE A 73 -5.78 -8.13 21.69
C PHE A 73 -6.80 -9.19 22.09
N LEU A 74 -6.33 -10.35 22.57
CA LEU A 74 -7.20 -11.43 23.03
C LEU A 74 -7.95 -11.05 24.31
N ASP A 75 -7.30 -10.37 25.24
CA ASP A 75 -7.95 -9.87 26.47
C ASP A 75 -9.07 -8.89 26.13
N HIS A 76 -8.81 -7.94 25.23
CA HIS A 76 -9.82 -6.98 24.77
C HIS A 76 -10.96 -7.69 24.04
N LEU A 77 -10.68 -8.66 23.17
CA LEU A 77 -11.71 -9.36 22.42
C LEU A 77 -12.62 -10.20 23.33
N ASN A 78 -12.06 -10.81 24.38
CA ASN A 78 -12.80 -11.65 25.33
C ASN A 78 -13.54 -10.85 26.41
N ASP A 79 -13.32 -9.54 26.50
CA ASP A 79 -14.04 -8.65 27.40
C ASP A 79 -15.46 -8.38 26.85
N ASP A 80 -16.48 -8.55 27.70
CA ASP A 80 -17.89 -8.31 27.35
C ASP A 80 -18.13 -6.91 26.79
N ARG A 81 -17.31 -5.91 27.17
CA ARG A 81 -17.36 -4.56 26.63
C ARG A 81 -17.14 -4.52 25.12
N PHE A 82 -16.35 -5.43 24.54
CA PHE A 82 -16.11 -5.49 23.10
C PHE A 82 -17.40 -5.77 22.34
N LEU A 83 -18.14 -6.80 22.78
CA LEU A 83 -19.41 -7.17 22.15
C LEU A 83 -20.44 -6.03 22.28
N GLN A 84 -20.48 -5.35 23.43
CA GLN A 84 -21.37 -4.20 23.61
C GLN A 84 -20.98 -3.04 22.69
N LEU A 85 -19.68 -2.79 22.52
CA LEU A 85 -19.15 -1.77 21.62
C LEU A 85 -19.54 -2.08 20.17
N ALA A 86 -19.32 -3.31 19.72
CA ALA A 86 -19.65 -3.77 18.38
C ALA A 86 -21.17 -3.68 18.09
N LYS A 87 -22.02 -4.03 19.07
CA LYS A 87 -23.48 -3.90 18.96
C LYS A 87 -23.96 -2.45 18.88
N ARG A 88 -23.26 -1.51 19.51
CA ARG A 88 -23.60 -0.08 19.48
C ARG A 88 -23.15 0.63 18.21
N HIS A 89 -22.13 0.09 17.54
CA HIS A 89 -21.51 0.68 16.35
C HIS A 89 -21.62 -0.27 15.15
N ARG A 90 -22.85 -0.62 14.80
CA ARG A 90 -23.15 -1.60 13.73
C ARG A 90 -22.68 -1.12 12.36
N GLU A 91 -22.62 0.19 12.15
CA GLU A 91 -22.09 0.83 10.96
C GLU A 91 -20.59 0.55 10.75
N LEU A 92 -19.87 0.20 11.82
CA LEU A 92 -18.46 -0.17 11.81
C LEU A 92 -18.29 -1.69 11.85
N PHE A 93 -19.25 -2.46 11.31
CA PHE A 93 -19.21 -3.93 11.34
C PHE A 93 -17.83 -4.49 10.96
N LEU A 94 -17.19 -4.02 9.89
CA LEU A 94 -15.87 -4.55 9.50
C LEU A 94 -14.77 -4.27 10.54
N ALA A 95 -14.81 -3.13 11.24
CA ALA A 95 -13.80 -2.79 12.24
C ALA A 95 -13.86 -3.71 13.48
N PHE A 96 -15.01 -4.32 13.76
CA PHE A 96 -15.19 -5.25 14.88
C PHE A 96 -15.30 -6.72 14.45
N GLY A 97 -15.97 -6.95 13.32
CA GLY A 97 -16.23 -8.25 12.73
C GLY A 97 -14.97 -8.91 12.20
N LEU A 98 -14.06 -8.17 11.57
CA LEU A 98 -12.80 -8.73 11.08
C LEU A 98 -11.90 -9.27 12.21
N PRO A 99 -11.69 -8.54 13.33
CA PRO A 99 -11.09 -9.11 14.54
C PRO A 99 -11.76 -10.41 15.02
N ILE A 100 -13.09 -10.46 15.05
CA ILE A 100 -13.84 -11.67 15.45
C ILE A 100 -13.57 -12.82 14.48
N ALA A 101 -13.61 -12.57 13.17
CA ALA A 101 -13.33 -13.56 12.14
C ALA A 101 -11.94 -14.16 12.27
N ILE A 102 -10.93 -13.30 12.37
CA ILE A 102 -9.54 -13.74 12.48
C ILE A 102 -9.31 -14.48 13.80
N ALA A 103 -9.83 -13.96 14.92
CA ALA A 103 -9.70 -14.64 16.19
C ALA A 103 -10.39 -16.02 16.18
N LYS A 104 -11.56 -16.13 15.55
CA LYS A 104 -12.25 -17.42 15.39
C LYS A 104 -11.39 -18.40 14.60
N HIS A 105 -10.79 -17.94 13.51
CA HIS A 105 -9.92 -18.74 12.66
C HIS A 105 -8.66 -19.23 13.39
N LEU A 106 -8.03 -18.36 14.18
CA LEU A 106 -6.72 -18.64 14.78
C LEU A 106 -6.77 -19.23 16.19
N TYR A 107 -7.75 -18.82 17.00
CA TYR A 107 -7.75 -19.04 18.45
C TYR A 107 -9.10 -19.55 18.98
N GLY A 108 -10.15 -19.53 18.15
CA GLY A 108 -11.53 -19.67 18.60
C GLY A 108 -12.06 -18.36 19.22
N VAL A 109 -13.38 -18.28 19.34
CA VAL A 109 -14.10 -17.15 19.97
C VAL A 109 -15.26 -17.67 20.79
N THR A 110 -15.77 -16.83 21.70
CA THR A 110 -16.97 -17.16 22.48
C THR A 110 -18.20 -17.35 21.58
N PRO A 111 -19.18 -18.17 22.00
CA PRO A 111 -20.43 -18.34 21.26
C PRO A 111 -21.15 -17.01 20.98
N SER A 112 -21.12 -16.07 21.93
CA SER A 112 -21.76 -14.76 21.80
C SER A 112 -21.14 -13.89 20.69
N LEU A 113 -19.82 -13.92 20.54
CA LEU A 113 -19.14 -13.20 19.44
C LEU A 113 -19.43 -13.87 18.09
N SER A 114 -19.41 -15.21 18.05
CA SER A 114 -19.74 -15.96 16.85
C SER A 114 -21.19 -15.68 16.40
N GLU A 115 -22.13 -15.69 17.34
CA GLU A 115 -23.54 -15.39 17.07
C GLU A 115 -23.72 -13.94 16.58
N TYR A 116 -23.04 -12.97 17.20
CA TYR A 116 -23.07 -11.58 16.75
C TYR A 116 -22.56 -11.43 15.31
N PHE A 117 -21.41 -12.03 14.99
CA PHE A 117 -20.84 -11.93 13.64
C PHE A 117 -21.82 -12.44 12.58
N THR A 118 -22.34 -13.66 12.76
CA THR A 118 -23.29 -14.27 11.80
C THR A 118 -24.59 -13.48 11.71
N LYS A 119 -25.14 -13.01 12.84
CA LYS A 119 -26.38 -12.21 12.85
C LYS A 119 -26.21 -10.85 12.18
N GLU A 120 -25.11 -10.14 12.48
CA GLU A 120 -24.88 -8.82 11.93
C GLU A 120 -24.58 -8.89 10.43
N LEU A 121 -23.71 -9.81 10.00
CA LEU A 121 -23.38 -10.03 8.58
C LEU A 121 -24.65 -10.26 7.73
N ASN A 122 -25.61 -11.00 8.26
CA ASN A 122 -26.88 -11.31 7.59
C ASN A 122 -28.02 -10.34 7.90
N SER A 123 -27.75 -9.29 8.68
CA SER A 123 -28.77 -8.32 9.07
C SER A 123 -29.20 -7.43 7.90
N GLN A 124 -30.41 -6.88 8.00
CA GLN A 124 -30.86 -5.86 7.04
C GLN A 124 -29.95 -4.64 7.03
N HIS A 125 -29.32 -4.30 8.17
CA HIS A 125 -28.42 -3.15 8.28
C HIS A 125 -27.20 -3.33 7.37
N SER A 126 -26.40 -4.39 7.57
CA SER A 126 -25.21 -4.67 6.75
C SER A 126 -25.54 -4.84 5.27
N ARG A 127 -26.70 -5.45 4.95
CA ARG A 127 -27.17 -5.62 3.56
C ARG A 127 -27.70 -4.35 2.91
N SER A 128 -28.00 -3.31 3.69
CA SER A 128 -28.51 -2.02 3.20
C SER A 128 -27.42 -0.97 2.97
N LEU A 129 -26.17 -1.27 3.34
CA LEU A 129 -25.05 -0.35 3.14
C LEU A 129 -24.70 -0.23 1.66
N GLU A 130 -24.63 1.02 1.17
CA GLU A 130 -24.11 1.30 -0.17
C GLU A 130 -22.59 1.26 -0.14
N LEU A 131 -22.02 0.18 -0.70
CA LEU A 131 -20.59 -0.06 -0.71
C LEU A 131 -20.05 -0.09 -2.14
N VAL A 132 -18.84 0.43 -2.31
CA VAL A 132 -18.06 0.25 -3.54
C VAL A 132 -17.50 -1.18 -3.62
N PRO A 133 -17.22 -1.74 -4.82
CA PRO A 133 -16.87 -3.15 -4.98
C PRO A 133 -15.72 -3.65 -4.09
N PHE A 134 -14.64 -2.89 -3.94
CA PHE A 134 -13.52 -3.35 -3.10
C PHE A 134 -13.92 -3.45 -1.62
N ARG A 135 -14.79 -2.57 -1.11
CA ARG A 135 -15.31 -2.66 0.26
C ARG A 135 -16.22 -3.85 0.47
N MET A 136 -16.95 -4.28 -0.56
CA MET A 136 -17.71 -5.53 -0.49
C MET A 136 -16.77 -6.75 -0.43
N MET A 137 -15.56 -6.67 -1.02
CA MET A 137 -14.57 -7.74 -0.90
C MET A 137 -14.04 -7.88 0.53
N ASP A 138 -13.91 -6.78 1.31
CA ASP A 138 -13.58 -6.83 2.74
C ASP A 138 -14.57 -7.74 3.51
N TYR A 139 -15.87 -7.62 3.22
CA TYR A 139 -16.93 -8.46 3.82
C TYR A 139 -16.82 -9.92 3.39
N VAL A 140 -16.58 -10.17 2.10
CA VAL A 140 -16.38 -11.53 1.57
C VAL A 140 -15.19 -12.19 2.24
N PHE A 141 -14.09 -11.46 2.39
CA PHE A 141 -12.89 -11.94 3.06
C PHE A 141 -13.13 -12.26 4.53
N ALA A 142 -13.78 -11.35 5.28
CA ALA A 142 -14.12 -11.58 6.68
C ALA A 142 -15.04 -12.81 6.85
N ALA A 143 -16.05 -12.96 5.99
CA ALA A 143 -16.96 -14.11 6.00
C ALA A 143 -16.21 -15.42 5.71
N GLN A 144 -15.36 -15.44 4.68
CA GLN A 144 -14.56 -16.61 4.31
C GLN A 144 -13.62 -17.04 5.45
N ILE A 145 -12.93 -16.09 6.08
CA ILE A 145 -12.05 -16.38 7.24
C ILE A 145 -12.86 -16.92 8.43
N PHE A 146 -14.03 -16.33 8.69
CA PHE A 146 -14.91 -16.78 9.78
C PHE A 146 -15.45 -18.22 9.54
N GLY A 147 -15.33 -18.75 8.33
CA GLY A 147 -15.83 -20.06 7.92
C GLY A 147 -17.27 -20.03 7.41
N ASP A 148 -17.79 -18.84 7.04
CA ASP A 148 -19.09 -18.70 6.39
C ASP A 148 -18.92 -18.70 4.86
N ILE A 149 -19.40 -19.77 4.24
CA ILE A 149 -19.27 -20.02 2.79
C ILE A 149 -20.44 -19.43 1.98
N GLU A 150 -21.54 -19.05 2.65
CA GLU A 150 -22.67 -18.41 1.99
C GLU A 150 -22.45 -16.89 1.96
N HIS A 151 -21.67 -16.44 0.98
CA HIS A 151 -21.37 -15.03 0.82
C HIS A 151 -22.65 -14.21 0.58
N ILE A 152 -22.82 -13.14 1.35
CA ILE A 152 -23.91 -12.17 1.17
C ILE A 152 -23.85 -11.43 -0.18
N PHE A 153 -22.69 -11.48 -0.86
CA PHE A 153 -22.46 -10.87 -2.16
C PHE A 153 -22.17 -11.91 -3.24
N PRO A 154 -22.56 -11.66 -4.51
CA PRO A 154 -22.24 -12.56 -5.62
C PRO A 154 -20.75 -12.44 -6.00
N VAL A 155 -19.87 -13.15 -5.28
CA VAL A 155 -18.41 -12.99 -5.33
C VAL A 155 -17.83 -12.96 -6.75
N LYS A 156 -18.25 -13.88 -7.63
CA LYS A 156 -17.77 -13.91 -9.02
C LYS A 156 -18.11 -12.64 -9.81
N LYS A 157 -19.29 -12.06 -9.62
CA LYS A 157 -19.68 -10.79 -10.26
C LYS A 157 -18.94 -9.63 -9.62
N LEU A 158 -18.83 -9.65 -8.28
CA LEU A 158 -18.15 -8.62 -7.51
C LEU A 158 -16.67 -8.50 -7.92
N SER A 159 -15.98 -9.63 -7.99
CA SER A 159 -14.58 -9.70 -8.41
C SER A 159 -14.38 -9.06 -9.79
N LYS A 160 -15.25 -9.35 -10.78
CA LYS A 160 -15.21 -8.71 -12.12
C LYS A 160 -15.49 -7.21 -12.13
N MET A 161 -16.10 -6.66 -11.08
CA MET A 161 -16.35 -5.22 -10.92
C MET A 161 -15.22 -4.49 -10.20
N SER A 162 -14.35 -5.23 -9.50
CA SER A 162 -13.20 -4.68 -8.80
C SER A 162 -12.15 -4.14 -9.76
N ASN A 163 -11.28 -3.27 -9.25
CA ASN A 163 -10.17 -2.72 -10.03
C ASN A 163 -9.02 -3.72 -10.26
N TYR A 164 -9.12 -4.94 -9.74
CA TYR A 164 -8.25 -6.04 -10.12
C TYR A 164 -8.50 -6.43 -11.59
N TYR A 165 -9.76 -6.73 -11.95
CA TYR A 165 -10.14 -7.02 -13.35
C TYR A 165 -10.39 -5.76 -14.20
N ARG A 166 -10.56 -4.60 -13.55
CA ARG A 166 -10.68 -3.28 -14.20
C ARG A 166 -9.49 -2.42 -13.81
N LEU A 167 -8.33 -2.83 -14.31
CA LEU A 167 -7.05 -2.25 -13.92
C LEU A 167 -7.06 -0.73 -13.99
N PRO A 168 -6.62 -0.03 -12.93
CA PRO A 168 -6.51 1.42 -12.96
C PRO A 168 -5.39 1.85 -13.91
N ASP A 169 -5.56 3.02 -14.53
CA ASP A 169 -4.46 3.68 -15.24
C ASP A 169 -3.39 4.09 -14.21
N PRO A 170 -2.13 3.63 -14.32
CA PRO A 170 -1.13 3.87 -13.28
C PRO A 170 -0.73 5.34 -13.12
N ILE A 171 -0.87 6.16 -14.17
CA ILE A 171 -0.61 7.61 -14.11
C ILE A 171 -1.76 8.31 -13.41
N LEU A 172 -3.00 8.03 -13.83
CA LEU A 172 -4.19 8.72 -13.33
C LEU A 172 -4.71 8.17 -12.00
N ALA A 173 -4.29 6.96 -11.60
CA ALA A 173 -4.69 6.35 -10.35
C ALA A 173 -4.35 7.25 -9.15
N ASP A 174 -5.35 7.54 -8.33
CA ASP A 174 -5.13 8.17 -7.04
C ASP A 174 -4.76 7.13 -5.96
N GLU A 175 -4.48 7.63 -4.76
CA GLU A 175 -4.14 6.80 -3.59
C GLU A 175 -5.26 5.81 -3.26
N SER A 176 -6.53 6.24 -3.34
CA SER A 176 -7.69 5.39 -3.05
C SER A 176 -7.80 4.21 -4.01
N GLN A 177 -7.57 4.44 -5.30
CA GLN A 177 -7.57 3.39 -6.32
C GLN A 177 -6.40 2.43 -6.16
N ALA A 178 -5.22 2.92 -5.75
CA ALA A 178 -4.08 2.07 -5.47
C ALA A 178 -4.33 1.16 -4.24
N TYR A 179 -4.83 1.69 -3.11
CA TYR A 179 -5.23 0.87 -1.96
C TYR A 179 -6.34 -0.13 -2.30
N ALA A 180 -7.33 0.29 -3.10
CA ALA A 180 -8.37 -0.64 -3.54
C ALA A 180 -7.78 -1.83 -4.33
N LEU A 181 -6.74 -1.60 -5.13
CA LEU A 181 -6.07 -2.67 -5.88
C LEU A 181 -5.30 -3.62 -4.96
N THR A 182 -4.52 -3.09 -4.01
CA THR A 182 -3.75 -3.90 -3.05
C THR A 182 -4.68 -4.75 -2.18
N HIS A 183 -5.76 -4.17 -1.65
CA HIS A 183 -6.78 -4.87 -0.87
C HIS A 183 -7.46 -5.99 -1.67
N ASN A 184 -7.86 -5.73 -2.92
CA ASN A 184 -8.44 -6.78 -3.77
C ASN A 184 -7.47 -7.95 -3.96
N ILE A 185 -6.18 -7.69 -4.15
CA ILE A 185 -5.16 -8.73 -4.25
C ILE A 185 -5.01 -9.49 -2.93
N PHE A 186 -4.92 -8.79 -1.79
CA PHE A 186 -4.83 -9.42 -0.47
C PHE A 186 -5.98 -10.39 -0.22
N TYR A 187 -7.21 -10.00 -0.57
CA TYR A 187 -8.39 -10.82 -0.33
C TYR A 187 -8.59 -11.94 -1.34
N LEU A 188 -8.27 -11.71 -2.62
CA LEU A 188 -8.31 -12.77 -3.64
C LEU A 188 -7.29 -13.87 -3.35
N THR A 189 -6.14 -13.49 -2.80
CA THR A 189 -5.04 -14.41 -2.47
C THR A 189 -5.14 -14.99 -1.07
N GLY A 190 -6.05 -14.50 -0.22
CA GLY A 190 -6.07 -14.89 1.19
C GLY A 190 -4.75 -14.60 1.90
N MET A 191 -4.00 -13.60 1.38
CA MET A 191 -2.63 -13.25 1.75
C MET A 191 -1.63 -14.40 1.60
N GLN A 192 -1.79 -15.29 0.62
CA GLN A 192 -0.85 -16.36 0.29
C GLN A 192 -0.45 -16.33 -1.18
N ARG A 193 0.80 -16.71 -1.49
CA ARG A 193 1.35 -16.65 -2.85
C ARG A 193 0.53 -17.50 -3.83
N LYS A 194 0.06 -16.87 -4.91
CA LYS A 194 -0.72 -17.47 -6.02
C LYS A 194 -1.89 -18.34 -5.54
N ALA A 195 -2.41 -18.07 -4.35
CA ALA A 195 -3.56 -18.80 -3.84
C ALA A 195 -4.84 -18.23 -4.45
N ASP A 196 -5.80 -19.11 -4.74
CA ASP A 196 -7.16 -18.74 -5.14
C ASP A 196 -8.09 -18.92 -3.93
N PHE A 197 -8.01 -17.97 -2.99
CA PHE A 197 -8.65 -18.08 -1.69
C PHE A 197 -10.18 -18.18 -1.77
N LEU A 198 -10.76 -17.63 -2.83
CA LEU A 198 -12.20 -17.59 -3.07
C LEU A 198 -12.65 -18.59 -4.15
N ALA A 199 -11.76 -19.49 -4.60
CA ALA A 199 -12.05 -20.51 -5.62
C ALA A 199 -12.68 -19.94 -6.91
N LEU A 200 -12.17 -18.78 -7.38
CA LEU A 200 -12.68 -18.06 -8.55
C LEU A 200 -11.98 -18.42 -9.86
N ASN A 201 -10.93 -19.24 -9.80
CA ASN A 201 -9.93 -19.45 -10.86
C ASN A 201 -9.29 -18.12 -11.28
N VAL A 202 -8.69 -17.43 -10.30
CA VAL A 202 -8.06 -16.11 -10.52
C VAL A 202 -6.88 -16.24 -11.49
N ASP A 203 -6.91 -15.42 -12.54
CA ASP A 203 -5.80 -15.28 -13.48
C ASP A 203 -4.85 -14.16 -12.99
N PHE A 204 -3.65 -14.53 -12.53
CA PHE A 204 -2.65 -13.57 -12.05
C PHE A 204 -1.80 -12.94 -13.18
N ASP A 205 -1.99 -13.36 -14.44
CA ASP A 205 -1.14 -13.01 -15.57
C ASP A 205 -1.83 -12.08 -16.60
N HIS A 206 -3.00 -11.51 -16.26
CA HIS A 206 -3.75 -10.62 -17.15
C HIS A 206 -3.19 -9.18 -17.29
N GLY A 207 -1.94 -8.95 -16.86
CA GLY A 207 -1.25 -7.64 -16.92
C GLY A 207 -1.35 -6.78 -15.65
N VAL A 208 -1.93 -7.30 -14.55
CA VAL A 208 -1.96 -6.60 -13.25
C VAL A 208 -0.55 -6.28 -12.72
N ASN A 209 0.41 -7.17 -12.96
CA ASN A 209 1.81 -6.98 -12.56
C ASN A 209 2.41 -5.68 -13.13
N LYS A 210 2.13 -5.33 -14.38
CA LYS A 210 2.61 -4.08 -15.02
C LYS A 210 2.04 -2.83 -14.35
N VAL A 211 0.77 -2.89 -13.93
CA VAL A 211 0.14 -1.79 -13.20
C VAL A 211 0.74 -1.66 -11.80
N LEU A 212 0.95 -2.77 -11.10
CA LEU A 212 1.62 -2.77 -9.80
C LEU A 212 3.06 -2.24 -9.88
N GLU A 213 3.84 -2.64 -10.88
CA GLU A 213 5.20 -2.14 -11.13
C GLU A 213 5.21 -0.62 -11.34
N ALA A 214 4.34 -0.11 -12.22
CA ALA A 214 4.23 1.33 -12.47
C ALA A 214 3.78 2.12 -11.24
N LEU A 215 2.80 1.61 -10.49
CA LEU A 215 2.35 2.21 -9.23
C LEU A 215 3.46 2.17 -8.16
N LEU A 216 4.19 1.06 -8.04
CA LEU A 216 5.28 0.94 -7.06
C LEU A 216 6.33 2.02 -7.29
N LEU A 217 6.79 2.18 -8.53
CA LEU A 217 7.75 3.22 -8.90
C LEU A 217 7.20 4.63 -8.61
N LYS A 218 5.92 4.88 -8.93
CA LYS A 218 5.25 6.16 -8.65
C LYS A 218 5.21 6.49 -7.16
N TYR A 219 4.86 5.52 -6.31
CA TYR A 219 4.72 5.75 -4.86
C TYR A 219 6.06 5.78 -4.13
N ILE A 220 7.08 5.06 -4.61
CA ILE A 220 8.47 5.26 -4.18
C ILE A 220 8.92 6.68 -4.49
N ALA A 221 8.66 7.17 -5.70
CA ALA A 221 8.98 8.56 -6.08
C ALA A 221 8.21 9.62 -5.29
N LYS A 222 7.01 9.28 -4.77
CA LYS A 222 6.23 10.11 -3.84
C LYS A 222 6.69 10.01 -2.39
N LYS A 223 7.65 9.13 -2.08
CA LYS A 223 8.11 8.82 -0.71
C LYS A 223 7.00 8.28 0.18
N ASP A 224 6.10 7.50 -0.40
CA ASP A 224 4.99 6.85 0.30
C ASP A 224 5.33 5.38 0.51
N LEU A 225 6.02 5.08 1.61
CA LEU A 225 6.42 3.71 1.94
C LEU A 225 5.24 2.83 2.31
N ASP A 226 4.15 3.41 2.83
CA ASP A 226 2.93 2.69 3.20
C ASP A 226 2.36 1.94 2.00
N LEU A 227 2.06 2.68 0.93
CA LEU A 227 1.51 2.11 -0.27
C LEU A 227 2.55 1.34 -1.09
N SER A 228 3.82 1.78 -1.07
CA SER A 228 4.91 1.04 -1.74
C SER A 228 5.08 -0.36 -1.18
N LEU A 229 4.96 -0.53 0.15
CA LEU A 229 5.04 -1.83 0.80
C LEU A 229 3.82 -2.70 0.48
N GLU A 230 2.61 -2.14 0.42
CA GLU A 230 1.42 -2.91 -0.01
C GLU A 230 1.52 -3.36 -1.48
N LEU A 231 2.05 -2.51 -2.36
CA LEU A 231 2.27 -2.84 -3.77
C LEU A 231 3.34 -3.93 -3.93
N LEU A 232 4.43 -3.87 -3.15
CA LEU A 232 5.45 -4.92 -3.11
C LEU A 232 4.85 -6.25 -2.60
N ALA A 233 4.08 -6.22 -1.52
CA ALA A 233 3.38 -7.39 -1.00
C ALA A 233 2.44 -7.96 -2.06
N SER A 234 1.71 -7.11 -2.79
CA SER A 234 0.81 -7.50 -3.87
C SER A 234 1.56 -8.20 -5.00
N LEU A 235 2.69 -7.67 -5.45
CA LEU A 235 3.56 -8.31 -6.45
C LEU A 235 4.03 -9.69 -5.98
N ALA A 236 4.40 -9.83 -4.71
CA ALA A 236 4.82 -11.11 -4.13
C ALA A 236 3.65 -12.10 -4.02
N LEU A 237 2.46 -11.64 -3.65
CA LEU A 237 1.27 -12.47 -3.54
C LEU A 237 0.80 -13.00 -4.90
N ILE A 238 0.89 -12.21 -5.97
CA ILE A 238 0.60 -12.71 -7.32
C ILE A 238 1.79 -13.50 -7.94
N GLY A 239 2.92 -13.58 -7.22
CA GLY A 239 4.12 -14.30 -7.62
C GLY A 239 4.88 -13.67 -8.80
N HIS A 240 4.81 -12.34 -8.92
CA HIS A 240 5.54 -11.51 -9.89
C HIS A 240 6.61 -10.64 -9.22
N CYS A 241 6.92 -10.86 -7.95
CA CYS A 241 7.99 -10.14 -7.28
C CYS A 241 9.36 -10.58 -7.81
N LYS A 242 10.20 -9.61 -8.18
CA LYS A 242 11.55 -9.76 -8.73
C LYS A 242 12.54 -9.14 -7.75
N LYS A 243 13.81 -9.50 -7.88
CA LYS A 243 14.90 -9.00 -7.05
C LYS A 243 14.96 -7.46 -7.00
N TRP A 244 14.81 -6.77 -8.13
CA TRP A 244 14.88 -5.31 -8.14
C TRP A 244 13.73 -4.64 -7.39
N HIS A 245 12.56 -5.28 -7.27
CA HIS A 245 11.46 -4.73 -6.46
C HIS A 245 11.87 -4.62 -5.01
N ILE A 246 12.48 -5.69 -4.46
CA ILE A 246 12.93 -5.70 -3.07
C ILE A 246 14.13 -4.77 -2.87
N GLU A 247 15.08 -4.70 -3.81
CA GLU A 247 16.22 -3.78 -3.74
C GLU A 247 15.77 -2.32 -3.70
N LEU A 248 14.83 -1.95 -4.59
CA LEU A 248 14.30 -0.59 -4.65
C LEU A 248 13.60 -0.21 -3.33
N VAL A 249 12.71 -1.07 -2.84
CA VAL A 249 11.94 -0.79 -1.62
C VAL A 249 12.84 -0.80 -0.39
N PHE A 250 13.78 -1.74 -0.27
CA PHE A 250 14.69 -1.80 0.88
C PHE A 250 15.66 -0.63 0.89
N SER A 251 16.12 -0.17 -0.28
CA SER A 251 16.86 1.08 -0.40
C SER A 251 16.02 2.27 0.05
N ALA A 252 14.75 2.37 -0.37
CA ALA A 252 13.86 3.45 0.03
C ALA A 252 13.57 3.45 1.55
N ILE A 253 13.37 2.27 2.16
CA ILE A 253 13.26 2.11 3.62
C ILE A 253 14.52 2.65 4.28
N THR A 254 15.69 2.15 3.89
CA THR A 254 16.98 2.52 4.51
C THR A 254 17.24 4.03 4.42
N GLN A 255 16.86 4.67 3.31
CA GLN A 255 17.03 6.12 3.14
C GLN A 255 16.02 6.98 3.92
N SER A 256 14.87 6.41 4.29
CA SER A 256 13.78 7.16 4.94
C SER A 256 13.72 6.98 6.46
N MET A 257 14.39 5.96 6.99
CA MET A 257 14.44 5.70 8.42
C MET A 257 15.16 6.85 9.14
N GLU A 258 14.43 7.52 10.04
CA GLU A 258 14.99 8.57 10.91
C GLU A 258 15.85 7.95 12.03
N ASN A 259 15.44 6.78 12.52
CA ASN A 259 16.12 5.92 13.49
C ASN A 259 15.93 4.44 13.07
N ASP A 260 16.75 3.52 13.59
CA ASP A 260 16.76 2.09 13.20
C ASP A 260 15.44 1.32 13.45
N ASP A 261 14.45 1.94 14.09
CA ASP A 261 13.26 1.25 14.59
C ASP A 261 11.94 1.59 13.87
N VAL A 262 11.88 2.64 13.05
CA VAL A 262 10.60 3.12 12.47
C VAL A 262 10.70 3.33 10.97
N ILE A 263 9.79 2.67 10.25
CA ILE A 263 9.52 2.94 8.83
C ILE A 263 8.45 4.02 8.77
N PRO A 264 8.77 5.22 8.26
CA PRO A 264 7.87 6.37 8.37
C PRO A 264 6.62 6.20 7.51
N GLY A 265 5.48 6.57 8.07
CA GLY A 265 4.24 6.72 7.32
C GLY A 265 4.22 7.96 6.42
N PRO A 266 3.20 8.09 5.57
CA PRO A 266 3.12 9.14 4.56
C PRO A 266 3.02 10.54 5.20
N VAL A 267 3.70 11.50 4.59
CA VAL A 267 3.74 12.89 5.07
C VAL A 267 2.36 13.54 4.91
N GLY A 268 1.90 14.24 5.96
CA GLY A 268 0.67 15.04 5.93
C GLY A 268 -0.63 14.29 6.19
N ARG A 269 -0.58 12.98 6.50
CA ARG A 269 -1.78 12.19 6.81
C ARG A 269 -2.36 12.48 8.20
N ILE A 270 -1.48 12.78 9.16
CA ILE A 270 -1.81 13.21 10.53
C ILE A 270 -1.23 14.61 10.70
N GLY A 271 -2.08 15.55 11.11
CA GLY A 271 -1.73 16.96 11.29
C GLY A 271 -1.13 17.25 12.67
N ASP A 272 -0.51 18.43 12.79
CA ASP A 272 0.07 18.91 14.06
C ASP A 272 -1.01 19.19 15.13
N ASP A 273 -2.27 19.37 14.74
CA ASP A 273 -3.41 19.49 15.63
C ASP A 273 -3.60 18.24 16.50
N VAL A 274 -3.36 17.05 15.93
CA VAL A 274 -3.39 15.78 16.67
C VAL A 274 -2.28 15.73 17.73
N LYS A 275 -1.11 16.29 17.41
CA LYS A 275 0.03 16.39 18.34
C LYS A 275 -0.32 17.32 19.51
N GLU A 276 -0.92 18.46 19.25
CA GLU A 276 -1.34 19.41 20.29
C GLU A 276 -2.40 18.81 21.23
N LEU A 277 -3.33 18.02 20.68
CA LEU A 277 -4.44 17.43 21.45
C LEU A 277 -4.05 16.19 22.26
N HIS A 278 -3.25 15.29 21.68
CA HIS A 278 -2.99 13.95 22.24
C HIS A 278 -1.52 13.68 22.59
N GLY A 279 -0.65 14.66 22.34
CA GLY A 279 0.77 14.62 22.68
C GLY A 279 1.65 13.87 21.66
N ASP A 280 2.96 14.01 21.84
CA ASP A 280 3.99 13.53 20.90
C ASP A 280 3.95 12.02 20.70
N LYS A 281 3.74 11.25 21.77
CA LYS A 281 3.73 9.78 21.71
C LYS A 281 2.58 9.27 20.84
N PHE A 282 1.37 9.80 21.04
CA PHE A 282 0.21 9.44 20.22
C PHE A 282 0.40 9.88 18.78
N HIS A 283 0.85 11.11 18.54
CA HIS A 283 1.11 11.61 17.19
C HIS A 283 2.13 10.76 16.43
N HIS A 284 3.24 10.38 17.10
CA HIS A 284 4.24 9.49 16.54
C HIS A 284 3.67 8.11 16.18
N TRP A 285 2.85 7.53 17.06
CA TRP A 285 2.17 6.26 16.77
C TRP A 285 1.17 6.41 15.61
N ALA A 286 0.28 7.40 15.67
CA ALA A 286 -0.80 7.64 14.72
C ALA A 286 -0.27 7.82 13.29
N LYS A 287 0.87 8.50 13.16
CA LYS A 287 1.53 8.73 11.86
C LYS A 287 2.10 7.44 11.25
N ASN A 288 2.57 6.49 12.07
CA ASN A 288 3.44 5.40 11.61
C ASN A 288 2.84 4.00 11.75
N TYR A 289 1.85 3.77 12.62
CA TYR A 289 1.43 2.40 12.97
C TYR A 289 0.98 1.57 11.76
N HIS A 290 0.26 2.17 10.82
CA HIS A 290 -0.23 1.46 9.63
C HIS A 290 0.94 0.96 8.78
N THR A 291 1.90 1.84 8.49
CA THR A 291 3.10 1.50 7.72
C THR A 291 3.96 0.47 8.42
N MET A 292 4.04 0.51 9.75
CA MET A 292 4.72 -0.52 10.54
C MET A 292 4.03 -1.88 10.38
N LEU A 293 2.70 -1.96 10.52
CA LEU A 293 1.95 -3.20 10.32
C LEU A 293 2.13 -3.73 8.88
N VAL A 294 1.96 -2.87 7.88
CA VAL A 294 2.11 -3.22 6.46
C VAL A 294 3.53 -3.70 6.14
N ALA A 295 4.56 -3.02 6.66
CA ALA A 295 5.94 -3.44 6.50
C ALA A 295 6.16 -4.84 7.07
N ALA A 296 5.69 -5.09 8.28
CA ALA A 296 5.85 -6.38 8.94
C ALA A 296 5.12 -7.51 8.20
N MET A 297 3.96 -7.21 7.61
CA MET A 297 3.23 -8.16 6.75
C MET A 297 3.98 -8.43 5.44
N CYS A 298 4.39 -7.36 4.74
CA CYS A 298 5.12 -7.44 3.47
C CYS A 298 6.42 -8.23 3.61
N LEU A 299 7.23 -7.92 4.63
CA LEU A 299 8.50 -8.60 4.89
C LEU A 299 8.33 -10.10 5.13
N ARG A 300 7.26 -10.52 5.83
CA ARG A 300 6.93 -11.94 6.03
C ARG A 300 6.53 -12.64 4.72
N ILE A 301 5.71 -11.98 3.91
CA ILE A 301 5.31 -12.48 2.57
C ILE A 301 6.53 -12.66 1.66
N ILE A 302 7.47 -11.70 1.70
CA ILE A 302 8.72 -11.74 0.90
C ILE A 302 9.66 -12.83 1.41
N ASN A 303 9.83 -12.96 2.73
CA ASN A 303 10.75 -13.94 3.32
C ASN A 303 10.46 -15.37 2.85
N ASP A 304 9.18 -15.76 2.78
CA ASP A 304 8.76 -17.10 2.35
C ASP A 304 9.09 -17.41 0.89
N GLN A 305 9.40 -16.38 0.11
CA GLN A 305 9.63 -16.47 -1.33
C GLN A 305 11.03 -15.98 -1.72
N LEU A 306 11.89 -15.69 -0.74
CA LEU A 306 13.13 -14.97 -0.97
C LEU A 306 14.06 -15.71 -1.92
N SER A 307 14.13 -17.05 -1.81
CA SER A 307 14.92 -17.90 -2.72
C SER A 307 14.50 -17.72 -4.18
N ASP A 308 13.21 -17.63 -4.44
CA ASP A 308 12.65 -17.56 -5.79
C ASP A 308 12.81 -16.16 -6.36
N ILE A 309 12.60 -15.14 -5.52
CA ILE A 309 12.76 -13.72 -5.89
C ILE A 309 14.21 -13.43 -6.26
N THR A 310 15.17 -14.02 -5.54
CA THR A 310 16.61 -13.74 -5.70
C THR A 310 17.33 -14.72 -6.63
N ALA A 311 16.62 -15.70 -7.20
CA ALA A 311 17.15 -16.61 -8.21
C ALA A 311 17.45 -15.87 -9.53
N ASP A 312 16.79 -14.74 -9.77
CA ASP A 312 17.08 -13.87 -10.90
C ASP A 312 18.32 -13.00 -10.61
N GLU A 313 19.39 -13.24 -11.36
CA GLU A 313 20.66 -12.50 -11.25
C GLU A 313 20.67 -11.21 -12.08
N SER A 314 19.55 -10.83 -12.72
CA SER A 314 19.49 -9.57 -13.46
C SER A 314 19.84 -8.38 -12.57
N ILE A 315 20.77 -7.56 -13.08
CA ILE A 315 21.23 -6.34 -12.44
C ILE A 315 20.42 -5.20 -13.03
N PHE A 316 19.86 -4.37 -12.16
CA PHE A 316 19.06 -3.22 -12.54
C PHE A 316 19.74 -1.95 -12.05
N ASP A 317 19.75 -0.92 -12.90
CA ASP A 317 20.16 0.40 -12.46
C ASP A 317 19.04 1.06 -11.64
N LEU A 318 19.30 1.29 -10.35
CA LEU A 318 18.40 2.03 -9.48
C LEU A 318 18.17 3.47 -9.98
N GLY A 319 19.15 4.06 -10.69
CA GLY A 319 19.02 5.37 -11.34
C GLY A 319 17.89 5.41 -12.36
N THR A 320 17.88 4.47 -13.30
CA THR A 320 16.79 4.30 -14.28
C THR A 320 15.44 4.05 -13.59
N LEU A 321 15.37 3.18 -12.57
CA LEU A 321 14.11 2.90 -11.85
C LEU A 321 13.55 4.15 -11.15
N ASN A 322 14.41 4.93 -10.49
CA ASN A 322 14.01 6.20 -9.86
C ASN A 322 13.52 7.22 -10.90
N SER A 323 14.17 7.27 -12.06
CA SER A 323 13.79 8.16 -13.17
C SER A 323 12.41 7.79 -13.73
N LEU A 324 12.14 6.50 -13.93
CA LEU A 324 10.82 5.99 -14.32
C LEU A 324 9.74 6.31 -13.28
N GLY A 325 10.05 6.18 -11.99
CA GLY A 325 9.12 6.55 -10.91
C GLY A 325 8.80 8.04 -10.87
N HIS A 326 9.82 8.90 -11.00
CA HIS A 326 9.61 10.35 -11.09
C HIS A 326 8.83 10.76 -12.33
N MET A 327 9.03 10.08 -13.45
CA MET A 327 8.24 10.28 -14.67
C MET A 327 6.75 10.00 -14.42
N GLN A 328 6.40 8.86 -13.80
CA GLN A 328 5.02 8.54 -13.43
C GLN A 328 4.43 9.56 -12.43
N ARG A 329 5.22 9.98 -11.43
CA ARG A 329 4.81 11.00 -10.45
C ARG A 329 4.53 12.35 -11.11
N LEU A 330 5.43 12.84 -11.95
CA LEU A 330 5.29 14.12 -12.64
C LEU A 330 4.09 14.12 -13.60
N ALA A 331 3.83 13.00 -14.28
CA ALA A 331 2.63 12.83 -15.08
C ALA A 331 1.35 12.91 -14.23
N ALA A 332 1.32 12.20 -13.09
CA ALA A 332 0.19 12.23 -12.16
C ALA A 332 -0.05 13.63 -11.54
N GLU A 333 1.02 14.39 -11.29
CA GLU A 333 0.95 15.78 -10.79
C GLU A 333 0.69 16.81 -11.90
N TYR A 334 0.57 16.37 -13.15
CA TYR A 334 0.43 17.22 -14.34
C TYR A 334 1.57 18.23 -14.50
N ASN A 335 2.79 17.87 -14.10
CA ASN A 335 3.98 18.70 -14.28
C ASN A 335 4.63 18.43 -15.64
N LEU A 336 3.91 18.81 -16.72
CA LEU A 336 4.31 18.53 -18.11
C LEU A 336 5.72 19.02 -18.48
N PRO A 337 6.18 20.22 -18.07
CA PRO A 337 7.53 20.68 -18.44
C PRO A 337 8.64 19.75 -17.95
N LEU A 338 8.58 19.33 -16.68
CA LEU A 338 9.57 18.42 -16.12
C LEU A 338 9.38 17.00 -16.61
N LEU A 339 8.13 16.59 -16.83
CA LEU A 339 7.83 15.30 -17.43
C LEU A 339 8.50 15.17 -18.81
N LEU A 340 8.37 16.18 -19.68
CA LEU A 340 8.95 16.15 -21.02
C LEU A 340 10.47 16.16 -21.00
N ALA A 341 11.08 16.98 -20.12
CA ALA A 341 12.54 16.98 -19.95
C ALA A 341 13.07 15.59 -19.52
N LEU A 342 12.41 14.97 -18.54
CA LEU A 342 12.78 13.65 -18.05
C LEU A 342 12.47 12.54 -19.08
N PHE A 343 11.34 12.63 -19.77
CA PHE A 343 10.97 11.68 -20.82
C PHE A 343 12.01 11.67 -21.95
N ASN A 344 12.44 12.84 -22.42
CA ASN A 344 13.45 12.95 -23.47
C ASN A 344 14.83 12.42 -23.03
N SER A 345 15.20 12.53 -21.75
CA SER A 345 16.47 11.96 -21.27
C SER A 345 16.41 10.43 -21.22
N ILE A 346 15.25 9.87 -20.84
CA ILE A 346 15.03 8.42 -20.71
C ILE A 346 14.75 7.74 -22.06
N GLU A 347 14.22 8.46 -23.06
CA GLU A 347 13.86 7.88 -24.37
C GLU A 347 15.07 7.23 -25.07
N ASN A 348 16.27 7.78 -24.87
CA ASN A 348 17.51 7.21 -25.40
C ASN A 348 17.94 5.91 -24.70
N GLU A 349 17.38 5.58 -23.54
CA GLU A 349 17.61 4.33 -22.78
C GLU A 349 16.56 3.25 -23.12
N GLY A 350 15.74 3.46 -24.16
CA GLY A 350 14.60 2.59 -24.47
C GLY A 350 14.95 1.10 -24.63
N GLU A 351 16.08 0.75 -25.23
CA GLU A 351 16.53 -0.65 -25.35
C GLU A 351 16.81 -1.29 -23.99
N ILE A 352 17.49 -0.56 -23.10
CA ILE A 352 17.81 -1.01 -21.74
C ILE A 352 16.52 -1.21 -20.94
N ILE A 353 15.62 -0.22 -20.96
CA ILE A 353 14.34 -0.26 -20.24
C ILE A 353 13.45 -1.40 -20.76
N ASN A 354 13.44 -1.65 -22.06
CA ASN A 354 12.73 -2.78 -22.66
C ASN A 354 13.34 -4.12 -22.23
N SER A 355 14.68 -4.23 -22.16
CA SER A 355 15.36 -5.42 -21.68
C SER A 355 15.04 -5.73 -20.20
N MET A 356 14.74 -4.69 -19.39
CA MET A 356 14.26 -4.81 -18.01
C MET A 356 12.76 -5.21 -17.92
N GLY A 357 12.04 -5.27 -19.04
CA GLY A 357 10.59 -5.50 -19.07
C GLY A 357 9.74 -4.29 -18.70
N LEU A 358 10.34 -3.11 -18.56
CA LEU A 358 9.70 -1.88 -18.06
C LEU A 358 9.24 -0.93 -19.18
N GLY A 359 9.33 -1.34 -20.45
CA GLY A 359 8.87 -0.54 -21.59
C GLY A 359 7.41 -0.10 -21.51
N HIS A 360 6.58 -0.86 -20.79
CA HIS A 360 5.18 -0.50 -20.54
C HIS A 360 5.03 0.83 -19.77
N ILE A 361 5.96 1.18 -18.87
CA ILE A 361 5.94 2.46 -18.13
C ILE A 361 6.22 3.64 -19.07
N VAL A 362 7.20 3.50 -19.96
CA VAL A 362 7.53 4.51 -20.98
C VAL A 362 6.34 4.68 -21.94
N ASN A 363 5.74 3.58 -22.39
CA ASN A 363 4.56 3.61 -23.25
C ASN A 363 3.35 4.28 -22.56
N ASN A 364 3.10 3.99 -21.28
CA ASN A 364 2.04 4.66 -20.53
C ASN A 364 2.27 6.17 -20.46
N THR A 365 3.50 6.61 -20.16
CA THR A 365 3.84 8.03 -20.14
C THR A 365 3.71 8.68 -21.52
N LYS A 366 4.17 8.02 -22.57
CA LYS A 366 4.03 8.50 -23.95
C LYS A 366 2.57 8.69 -24.31
N ASN A 367 1.73 7.67 -24.05
CA ASN A 367 0.29 7.74 -24.30
C ASN A 367 -0.37 8.88 -23.52
N PHE A 368 0.02 9.10 -22.26
CA PHE A 368 -0.46 10.23 -21.48
C PHE A 368 -0.05 11.57 -22.08
N ILE A 369 1.22 11.74 -22.48
CA ILE A 369 1.71 12.96 -23.14
C ILE A 369 0.94 13.20 -24.43
N ASP A 370 0.79 12.17 -25.26
CA ASP A 370 0.09 12.27 -26.54
C ASP A 370 -1.40 12.57 -26.35
N SER A 371 -2.04 12.04 -25.30
CA SER A 371 -3.43 12.43 -24.97
C SER A 371 -3.56 13.85 -24.44
N GLN A 372 -2.46 14.51 -24.05
CA GLN A 372 -2.46 15.93 -23.70
C GLN A 372 -2.27 16.84 -24.91
N ARG A 373 -2.01 16.29 -26.11
CA ARG A 373 -1.87 17.08 -27.34
C ARG A 373 -3.22 17.60 -27.81
N ARG A 374 -3.24 18.87 -28.18
CA ARG A 374 -4.36 19.52 -28.87
C ARG A 374 -4.28 19.26 -30.38
N GLU A 375 -5.35 19.60 -31.10
CA GLU A 375 -5.42 19.50 -32.57
C GLU A 375 -4.32 20.29 -33.30
N ASP A 376 -3.81 21.35 -32.68
CA ASP A 376 -2.69 22.17 -33.18
C ASP A 376 -1.30 21.62 -32.80
N ASN A 377 -1.23 20.38 -32.29
CA ASN A 377 -0.04 19.70 -31.77
C ASN A 377 0.62 20.34 -30.53
N TYR A 378 0.02 21.37 -29.93
CA TYR A 378 0.50 21.90 -28.65
C TYR A 378 0.15 20.95 -27.49
N LEU A 379 1.09 20.80 -26.55
CA LEU A 379 0.90 19.99 -25.35
C LEU A 379 0.25 20.82 -24.23
N GLY A 380 -0.87 20.31 -23.72
CA GLY A 380 -1.59 20.85 -22.57
C GLY A 380 -3.06 21.13 -22.89
N TYR A 381 -3.96 20.47 -22.16
CA TYR A 381 -5.41 20.66 -22.31
C TYR A 381 -5.99 21.67 -21.29
N PHE A 382 -5.23 22.06 -20.24
CA PHE A 382 -5.77 22.75 -19.05
C PHE A 382 -4.86 23.85 -18.46
N HIS A 383 -4.31 24.75 -19.28
CA HIS A 383 -3.88 26.04 -18.73
C HIS A 383 -5.08 26.94 -18.31
N ASP A 384 -6.33 26.52 -18.57
CA ASP A 384 -7.52 27.38 -18.43
C ASP A 384 -8.37 27.19 -17.15
N GLU A 385 -8.16 26.17 -16.31
CA GLU A 385 -8.92 26.07 -15.03
C GLU A 385 -8.08 26.26 -13.76
N LYS A 386 -6.79 25.87 -13.75
CA LYS A 386 -5.86 26.29 -12.68
C LYS A 386 -5.14 27.61 -12.99
N GLY A 387 -5.20 28.10 -14.24
CA GLY A 387 -4.58 29.35 -14.71
C GLY A 387 -5.51 30.57 -14.76
N LYS A 388 -6.79 30.45 -14.36
CA LYS A 388 -7.71 31.60 -14.22
C LYS A 388 -7.26 32.67 -13.22
N HIS A 389 -6.14 32.44 -12.52
CA HIS A 389 -5.36 33.47 -11.87
C HIS A 389 -3.92 33.50 -12.40
N LYS A 390 -3.73 33.99 -13.63
CA LYS A 390 -2.84 35.13 -13.96
C LYS A 390 -2.61 35.18 -15.47
N GLU A 391 -2.98 36.31 -16.04
CA GLU A 391 -2.54 36.80 -17.34
C GLU A 391 -1.03 36.54 -17.53
N ASN A 392 -0.65 35.81 -18.58
CA ASN A 392 0.58 35.95 -19.37
C ASN A 392 0.93 34.63 -20.09
N GLN A 393 0.28 34.36 -21.22
CA GLN A 393 0.61 33.22 -22.11
C GLN A 393 2.01 33.35 -22.76
N HIS A 394 2.60 34.55 -22.85
CA HIS A 394 3.93 34.75 -23.44
C HIS A 394 5.12 34.44 -22.52
N LYS A 395 4.89 34.03 -21.26
CA LYS A 395 5.96 33.71 -20.30
C LYS A 395 6.27 32.22 -20.19
N PHE A 396 5.55 31.32 -20.87
CA PHE A 396 5.67 29.88 -20.63
C PHE A 396 7.01 29.31 -21.12
N GLU A 397 7.46 29.61 -22.34
CA GLU A 397 8.72 29.07 -22.86
C GLU A 397 9.94 29.55 -22.06
N SER A 398 9.96 30.84 -21.71
CA SER A 398 11.01 31.43 -20.88
C SER A 398 10.97 30.89 -19.45
N SER A 399 9.78 30.77 -18.84
CA SER A 399 9.56 30.19 -17.50
C SER A 399 9.95 28.72 -17.41
N VAL A 400 9.64 27.92 -18.43
CA VAL A 400 10.00 26.50 -18.49
C VAL A 400 11.52 26.36 -18.65
N LEU A 401 12.15 27.12 -19.55
CA LEU A 401 13.61 27.15 -19.68
C LEU A 401 14.30 27.66 -18.40
N GLU A 402 13.75 28.66 -17.73
CA GLU A 402 14.27 29.16 -16.45
C GLU A 402 14.06 28.16 -15.31
N SER A 403 12.92 27.47 -15.27
CA SER A 403 12.61 26.44 -14.29
C SER A 403 13.48 25.21 -14.49
N ILE A 404 13.70 24.78 -15.74
CA ILE A 404 14.66 23.73 -16.11
C ILE A 404 16.07 24.14 -15.67
N LYS A 405 16.51 25.38 -15.97
CA LYS A 405 17.83 25.88 -15.52
C LYS A 405 17.94 26.00 -14.00
N LYS A 406 16.84 26.31 -13.30
CA LYS A 406 16.82 26.42 -11.83
C LYS A 406 16.85 25.04 -11.18
N ILE A 407 16.17 24.06 -11.78
CA ILE A 407 16.14 22.67 -11.33
C ILE A 407 17.48 21.98 -11.61
N ASP A 408 18.07 22.20 -12.78
CA ASP A 408 19.43 21.77 -13.11
C ASP A 408 20.46 22.30 -12.11
N ARG A 409 20.26 23.52 -11.57
CA ARG A 409 21.09 24.08 -10.49
C ARG A 409 20.76 23.53 -9.10
N CYS A 410 19.57 23.00 -8.88
CA CYS A 410 19.14 22.44 -7.59
C CYS A 410 19.44 20.94 -7.47
N ILE A 411 19.59 20.24 -8.59
CA ILE A 411 20.02 18.84 -8.63
C ILE A 411 21.55 18.84 -8.61
N ASN A 412 22.14 18.34 -7.52
CA ASN A 412 23.58 18.07 -7.50
C ASN A 412 23.83 16.75 -8.23
N TRP A 413 23.99 16.82 -9.56
CA TRP A 413 24.26 15.66 -10.41
C TRP A 413 25.53 14.88 -9.99
N ASN A 414 26.49 15.54 -9.34
CA ASN A 414 27.69 14.91 -8.77
C ASN A 414 27.44 14.10 -7.48
N LYS A 415 26.24 14.23 -6.87
CA LYS A 415 25.79 13.38 -5.75
C LYS A 415 24.94 12.20 -6.22
N LEU A 416 24.42 12.23 -7.45
CA LEU A 416 23.64 11.15 -8.06
C LEU A 416 24.49 10.19 -8.89
N THR A 417 25.67 10.64 -9.32
CA THR A 417 26.74 9.77 -9.80
C THR A 417 27.51 9.27 -8.59
N PHE A 418 27.24 8.04 -8.15
CA PHE A 418 28.04 7.44 -7.07
C PHE A 418 29.46 7.16 -7.59
N ASN A 419 30.44 7.64 -6.82
CA ASN A 419 31.81 7.13 -6.88
C ASN A 419 31.77 5.62 -6.65
N GLU A 420 32.38 4.88 -7.58
CA GLU A 420 32.66 3.45 -7.47
C GLU A 420 33.49 3.17 -6.21
N HIS A 421 32.87 2.63 -5.17
CA HIS A 421 33.56 1.96 -4.04
C HIS A 421 32.81 0.69 -3.66
#